data_AF-A0A0E3ST60-F1
#
_entry.id   AF-A0A0E3ST60-F1
#
_cell.length_a   1.000
_cell.length_b   1.000
_cell.length_c   1.000
_cell.angle_alpha   90.00
_cell.angle_beta   90.00
_cell.angle_gamma   90.00
#
_symmetry.space_group_name_H-M   'P 1'
#
loop_
_entity.id
_entity.type
_entity.pdbx_description
1 polymer ?
#
loop_
_entity_poly.entity_id
_entity_poly.type
_entity_poly.pdbx_seq_one_letter_code
_entity_poly.pdbx_strand_id
1 'polypeptide(L)'
;MKNVVNYDILRELLIFAIALLLAVMFWQNNILLTFLMILIYGARQFKWSAKGDNIIYVSGIILGCTAEFIGTHLGVWTYSAPLFMNIPLWLPFAWGLVSVIIIRVSLPFIEE
;
A
#
# COMPACT_ATOMS: atom_id res chain seq x y z
N MET A 1 -21.98 10.92 22.57
CA MET A 1 -21.91 10.19 21.29
C MET A 1 -21.60 11.18 20.17
N LYS A 2 -20.32 11.47 19.89
CA LYS A 2 -19.93 12.18 18.66
C LYS A 2 -19.62 11.14 17.59
N ASN A 3 -20.67 10.48 17.09
CA ASN A 3 -20.59 9.65 15.88
C ASN A 3 -20.79 10.56 14.66
N VAL A 4 -19.79 11.41 14.40
CA VAL A 4 -19.62 12.00 13.08
C VAL A 4 -18.45 11.24 12.48
N VAL A 5 -18.73 10.47 11.43
CA VAL A 5 -17.75 9.67 10.68
C VAL A 5 -16.42 10.42 10.58
N ASN A 6 -15.33 9.79 11.02
CA ASN A 6 -14.01 10.37 10.84
C ASN A 6 -13.66 10.33 9.35
N TYR A 7 -13.81 11.47 8.68
CA TYR A 7 -13.57 11.62 7.25
C TYR A 7 -12.14 11.24 6.84
N ASP A 8 -11.16 11.35 7.75
CA ASP A 8 -9.80 10.91 7.48
C ASP A 8 -9.72 9.39 7.37
N ILE A 9 -10.34 8.66 8.32
CA ILE A 9 -10.41 7.19 8.27
C ILE A 9 -11.14 6.75 7.00
N LEU A 10 -12.29 7.34 6.71
CA LEU A 10 -13.05 7.00 5.51
C LEU A 10 -12.22 7.23 4.24
N ARG A 11 -11.47 8.33 4.15
CA ARG A 11 -10.56 8.61 3.03
C ARG A 11 -9.50 7.51 2.88
N GLU A 12 -8.79 7.15 3.95
CA GLU A 12 -7.73 6.13 3.84
C GLU A 12 -8.31 4.78 3.42
N LEU A 13 -9.50 4.41 3.92
CA LEU A 13 -10.20 3.19 3.50
C LEU A 13 -10.67 3.25 2.04
N LEU A 14 -11.12 4.40 1.56
CA LEU A 14 -11.47 4.59 0.14
C LEU A 14 -10.24 4.50 -0.76
N ILE A 15 -9.10 5.09 -0.35
CA ILE A 15 -7.83 4.96 -1.08
C ILE A 15 -7.41 3.48 -1.16
N PHE A 16 -7.53 2.75 -0.06
CA PHE A 16 -7.27 1.31 -0.04
C PHE A 16 -8.18 0.55 -1.01
N ALA A 17 -9.49 0.81 -0.97
CA ALA A 17 -10.45 0.17 -1.86
C ALA A 17 -10.16 0.43 -3.34
N ILE A 18 -9.79 1.68 -3.69
CA ILE A 18 -9.38 2.04 -5.06
C ILE A 18 -8.10 1.30 -5.45
N ALA A 19 -7.08 1.28 -4.59
CA ALA A 19 -5.83 0.57 -4.86
C ALA A 19 -6.07 -0.93 -5.09
N LEU A 20 -6.90 -1.56 -4.26
CA LEU A 20 -7.28 -2.97 -4.42
C LEU A 20 -8.03 -3.20 -5.73
N LEU A 21 -8.99 -2.35 -6.09
CA LEU A 21 -9.71 -2.44 -7.36
C LEU A 21 -8.75 -2.36 -8.56
N LEU A 22 -7.81 -1.40 -8.55
CA LEU A 22 -6.81 -1.30 -9.61
C LEU A 22 -5.90 -2.53 -9.66
N ALA A 23 -5.53 -3.09 -8.51
CA ALA A 23 -4.75 -4.33 -8.47
C ALA A 23 -5.51 -5.48 -9.14
N VAL A 24 -6.79 -5.68 -8.81
CA VAL A 24 -7.63 -6.71 -9.43
C VAL A 24 -7.82 -6.49 -10.93
N MET A 25 -7.95 -5.24 -11.38
CA MET A 25 -8.16 -4.93 -12.79
C MET A 25 -6.88 -5.03 -13.64
N PHE A 26 -5.72 -4.72 -13.07
CA PHE A 26 -4.48 -4.52 -13.83
C PHE A 26 -3.30 -5.41 -13.38
N TRP A 27 -3.51 -6.43 -12.53
CA TRP A 27 -2.43 -7.29 -12.02
C TRP A 27 -1.57 -7.93 -13.12
N GLN A 28 -2.13 -8.19 -14.30
CA GLN A 28 -1.40 -8.75 -15.45
C GLN A 28 -0.45 -7.72 -16.09
N ASN A 29 -0.75 -6.43 -16.00
CA ASN A 29 0.09 -5.35 -16.53
C ASN A 29 0.88 -4.68 -15.40
N ASN A 30 2.00 -5.30 -15.06
CA ASN A 30 2.88 -4.86 -13.97
C ASN A 30 3.31 -3.39 -14.08
N ILE A 31 3.66 -2.92 -15.28
CA ILE A 31 4.19 -1.56 -15.47
C ILE A 31 3.09 -0.53 -15.21
N LEU A 32 1.92 -0.73 -15.81
CA LEU A 32 0.77 0.17 -15.61
C LEU A 32 0.37 0.21 -14.14
N LEU A 33 0.24 -0.96 -13.49
CA LEU A 33 -0.18 -1.02 -12.10
C LEU A 33 0.87 -0.40 -11.15
N THR A 34 2.17 -0.57 -11.44
CA THR A 34 3.25 0.08 -10.68
C THR A 34 3.11 1.60 -10.74
N PHE A 35 2.92 2.14 -11.95
CA PHE A 35 2.72 3.57 -12.14
C PHE A 35 1.48 4.07 -11.37
N LEU A 36 0.36 3.33 -11.43
CA LEU A 36 -0.86 3.67 -10.70
C LEU A 36 -0.66 3.65 -9.18
N MET A 37 0.07 2.68 -8.62
CA MET A 37 0.36 2.63 -7.18
C MET A 37 1.19 3.81 -6.72
N ILE A 38 2.25 4.16 -7.47
CA ILE A 38 3.08 5.34 -7.18
C ILE A 38 2.23 6.61 -7.30
N LEU A 39 1.37 6.71 -8.32
CA LEU A 39 0.50 7.86 -8.52
C LEU A 39 -0.51 8.03 -7.39
N ILE A 40 -1.12 6.94 -6.90
CA ILE A 40 -2.04 6.98 -5.76
C ILE A 40 -1.32 7.50 -4.53
N TYR A 41 -0.17 6.90 -4.18
CA TYR A 41 0.57 7.34 -3.01
C TYR A 41 1.06 8.78 -3.16
N GLY A 42 1.55 9.16 -4.34
CA GLY A 42 1.97 10.54 -4.65
C GLY A 42 0.83 11.54 -4.52
N ALA A 43 -0.35 11.23 -5.07
CA ALA A 43 -1.54 12.07 -4.97
C ALA A 43 -2.05 12.19 -3.53
N ARG A 44 -2.03 11.08 -2.77
CA ARG A 44 -2.32 11.08 -1.34
C ARG A 44 -1.36 12.00 -0.60
N GLN A 45 -0.06 11.80 -0.79
CA GLN A 45 0.99 12.55 -0.11
C GLN A 45 0.94 14.04 -0.45
N PHE A 46 0.63 14.39 -1.70
CA PHE A 46 0.50 15.78 -2.11
C PHE A 46 -0.66 16.51 -1.41
N LYS A 47 -1.81 15.84 -1.21
CA LYS A 47 -3.01 16.46 -0.65
C LYS A 47 -3.14 16.33 0.87
N TRP A 48 -2.69 15.22 1.44
CA TRP A 48 -2.92 14.85 2.84
C TRP A 48 -1.66 14.33 3.51
N SER A 49 -0.50 14.89 3.17
CA SER A 49 0.75 14.53 3.85
C SER A 49 0.64 14.76 5.36
N ALA A 50 1.19 13.81 6.10
CA ALA A 50 1.46 13.97 7.51
C ALA A 50 2.90 13.55 7.83
N LYS A 51 3.43 14.10 8.94
CA LYS A 51 4.81 13.83 9.35
C LYS A 51 5.00 12.33 9.54
N GLY A 52 6.10 11.81 8.98
CA GLY A 52 6.45 10.39 9.06
C GLY A 52 5.85 9.49 7.97
N ASP A 53 4.90 9.97 7.15
CA ASP A 53 4.27 9.12 6.11
C ASP A 53 5.29 8.50 5.16
N ASN A 54 6.24 9.29 4.66
CA ASN A 54 7.27 8.78 3.76
C ASN A 54 8.21 7.77 4.43
N ILE A 55 8.46 7.90 5.73
CA ILE A 55 9.27 6.94 6.48
C ILE A 55 8.49 5.63 6.57
N ILE A 56 7.22 5.69 7.00
CA ILE A 56 6.33 4.52 7.10
C ILE A 56 6.19 3.84 5.74
N TYR A 57 6.02 4.60 4.66
CA TYR A 57 5.91 4.10 3.29
C TYR A 57 7.16 3.33 2.86
N VAL A 58 8.34 3.91 3.05
CA VAL A 58 9.62 3.26 2.72
C VAL A 58 9.86 2.03 3.61
N SER A 59 9.54 2.12 4.91
CA SER A 59 9.62 0.96 5.82
C SER A 59 8.70 -0.17 5.36
N GLY A 60 7.47 0.14 4.94
CA GLY A 60 6.52 -0.82 4.37
C GLY A 60 7.06 -1.49 3.11
N ILE A 61 7.61 -0.70 2.17
CA ILE A 61 8.27 -1.21 0.96
C ILE A 61 9.35 -2.23 1.34
N ILE A 62 10.26 -1.89 2.25
CA ILE A 62 11.41 -2.73 2.59
C ILE A 62 10.97 -4.01 3.29
N LEU A 63 10.15 -3.89 4.34
CA LEU A 63 9.74 -5.02 5.17
C LEU A 63 8.81 -5.97 4.39
N GLY A 64 7.81 -5.42 3.70
CA GLY A 64 6.89 -6.19 2.88
C GLY A 64 7.59 -6.91 1.73
N CYS A 65 8.41 -6.18 0.94
CA CYS A 65 9.16 -6.78 -0.17
C CYS A 65 10.12 -7.88 0.29
N THR A 66 10.77 -7.70 1.45
CA THR A 66 11.66 -8.72 2.02
C THR A 66 10.91 -10.00 2.37
N ALA A 67 9.73 -9.89 3.01
CA ALA A 67 8.90 -11.04 3.33
C ALA A 67 8.44 -11.78 2.07
N GLU A 68 7.99 -11.04 1.05
CA GLU A 68 7.55 -11.59 -0.24
C GLU A 68 8.69 -12.25 -1.02
N PHE A 69 9.86 -11.63 -1.03
CA PHE A 69 11.05 -12.19 -1.66
C PHE A 69 11.46 -13.50 -1.00
N ILE A 70 11.56 -13.54 0.33
CA ILE A 70 11.92 -14.77 1.05
C ILE A 70 10.89 -15.87 0.78
N GLY A 71 9.60 -15.56 0.89
CA GLY A 71 8.52 -16.52 0.67
C GLY A 71 8.54 -17.11 -0.74
N THR A 72 8.70 -16.26 -1.76
CA THR A 72 8.73 -16.70 -3.16
C THR A 72 10.04 -17.39 -3.55
N HIS A 73 11.18 -16.97 -2.99
CA HIS A 73 12.47 -17.61 -3.24
C HIS A 73 12.55 -19.01 -2.63
N LEU A 74 11.97 -19.21 -1.45
CA LEU A 74 11.87 -20.52 -0.80
C LEU A 74 10.75 -21.40 -1.37
N GLY A 75 9.95 -20.88 -2.32
CA GLY A 75 8.85 -21.61 -2.94
C GLY A 75 7.64 -21.82 -2.03
N VAL A 76 7.47 -21.00 -0.98
CA VAL A 76 6.32 -21.07 -0.06
C VAL A 76 5.03 -20.65 -0.79
N TRP A 77 5.11 -19.62 -1.62
CA TRP A 77 4.05 -19.23 -2.57
C TRP A 77 4.65 -18.66 -3.85
N THR A 78 3.82 -18.51 -4.88
CA THR A 78 4.22 -17.93 -6.17
C THR A 78 3.21 -16.90 -6.63
N TYR A 79 3.68 -15.93 -7.41
CA TYR A 79 2.84 -14.94 -8.06
C TYR A 79 2.49 -15.36 -9.49
N SER A 80 1.26 -15.07 -9.92
CA SER A 80 0.79 -15.40 -11.27
C SER A 80 1.41 -14.52 -12.37
N ALA A 81 1.92 -13.34 -12.04
CA ALA A 81 2.57 -12.41 -12.97
C ALA A 81 3.79 -11.72 -12.32
N PRO A 82 4.87 -12.46 -12.01
CA PRO A 82 6.09 -11.89 -11.46
C PRO A 82 6.83 -11.10 -12.55
N LEU A 83 7.54 -10.04 -12.16
CA LEU A 83 8.38 -9.25 -13.08
C LEU A 83 9.81 -9.05 -12.56
N PHE A 84 9.99 -8.94 -11.25
CA PHE A 84 11.30 -8.70 -10.64
C PHE A 84 11.44 -9.53 -9.36
N MET A 85 12.54 -10.27 -9.22
CA MET A 85 12.82 -11.08 -8.02
C MET A 85 11.67 -12.00 -7.58
N ASN A 86 11.00 -12.67 -8.55
CA ASN A 86 9.82 -13.53 -8.33
C ASN A 86 8.56 -12.84 -7.77
N ILE A 87 8.55 -11.52 -7.71
CA ILE A 87 7.39 -10.73 -7.28
C ILE A 87 6.92 -9.76 -8.38
N PRO A 88 5.65 -9.34 -8.36
CA PRO A 88 5.15 -8.28 -9.23
C PRO A 88 5.80 -6.94 -8.88
N LEU A 89 6.12 -6.13 -9.88
CA LEU A 89 6.85 -4.87 -9.67
C LEU A 89 6.05 -3.84 -8.87
N TRP A 90 4.72 -3.91 -8.91
CA TRP A 90 3.83 -3.00 -8.20
C TRP A 90 3.71 -3.32 -6.71
N LEU A 91 4.04 -4.56 -6.32
CA LEU A 91 3.78 -5.08 -4.98
C LEU A 91 4.53 -4.34 -3.86
N PRO A 92 5.82 -3.96 -4.01
CA PRO A 92 6.50 -3.16 -2.99
C PRO A 92 5.77 -1.84 -2.68
N PHE A 93 5.25 -1.17 -3.72
CA PHE A 93 4.53 0.11 -3.55
C PHE A 93 3.17 -0.08 -2.89
N ALA A 94 2.49 -1.21 -3.13
CA ALA A 94 1.29 -1.58 -2.40
C ALA A 94 1.58 -1.81 -0.90
N TRP A 95 2.70 -2.47 -0.57
CA TRP A 95 3.16 -2.64 0.82
C TRP A 95 3.46 -1.30 1.51
N GLY A 96 4.09 -0.36 0.80
CA GLY A 96 4.27 1.00 1.31
C GLY A 96 2.95 1.70 1.59
N LEU A 97 2.02 1.68 0.62
CA LEU A 97 0.74 2.36 0.72
C LEU A 97 -0.10 1.81 1.88
N VAL A 98 -0.23 0.48 1.98
CA VAL A 98 -1.02 -0.15 3.04
C VAL A 98 -0.43 0.12 4.43
N SER A 99 0.90 0.19 4.56
CA SER A 99 1.54 0.51 5.83
C SER A 99 1.16 1.89 6.34
N VAL A 100 1.14 2.89 5.45
CA VAL A 100 0.68 4.25 5.79
C VAL A 100 -0.79 4.25 6.18
N ILE A 101 -1.63 3.56 5.40
CA ILE A 101 -3.08 3.47 5.67
C ILE A 101 -3.34 2.82 7.03
N ILE A 102 -2.68 1.70 7.35
CA ILE A 102 -2.83 1.00 8.64
C ILE A 102 -2.52 1.95 9.80
N ILE A 103 -1.37 2.64 9.76
CA ILE A 103 -0.99 3.57 10.82
C ILE A 103 -2.00 4.71 10.93
N ARG A 104 -2.41 5.33 9.82
CA ARG A 104 -3.32 6.49 9.83
C ARG A 104 -4.73 6.14 10.27
N VAL A 105 -5.22 4.95 9.92
CA VAL A 105 -6.50 4.44 10.41
C VAL A 105 -6.42 4.10 11.91
N SER A 106 -5.28 3.60 12.37
CA SER A 106 -5.12 3.16 13.77
C SER A 106 -4.84 4.32 14.73
N LEU A 107 -4.21 5.40 14.26
CA LEU A 107 -3.73 6.50 15.10
C LEU A 107 -4.79 7.08 16.06
N PRO A 108 -6.05 7.37 15.63
CA PRO A 108 -7.07 7.91 16.51
C PRO A 108 -7.50 6.99 17.66
N PHE A 109 -7.07 5.73 17.64
CA PHE A 109 -7.38 4.72 18.67
C PHE A 109 -6.19 4.41 19.57
N ILE A 110 -5.00 4.96 19.27
CA ILE A 110 -3.75 4.69 20.00
C ILE A 110 -3.23 5.95 20.70
N GLU A 111 -3.45 7.13 20.10
CA GLU A 111 -3.19 8.42 20.73
C GLU A 111 -4.38 8.77 21.66
N GLU A 112 -4.39 8.19 22.88
CA GLU A 112 -5.18 8.67 24.02
C GLU A 112 -4.40 9.68 24.87
#